data_AF-A0A1B0CYN7-F1
#
_entry.id   AF-A0A1B0CYN7-F1
#
_cell.length_a   1.000
_cell.length_b   1.000
_cell.length_c   1.000
_cell.angle_alpha   90.00
_cell.angle_beta   90.00
_cell.angle_gamma   90.00
#
_symmetry.space_group_name_H-M   'P 1'
#
loop_
_entity.id
_entity.type
_entity.pdbx_description
1 polymer ?
#
loop_
_entity_poly.entity_id
_entity_poly.type
_entity_poly.pdbx_seq_one_letter_code
_entity_poly.pdbx_strand_id
1 'polypeptide(L)'
;MKIQILFLWFLLAFIGISSEAVSNVVHIHAREPWREGFWRKKIIWKPRWVKTWQTRKVYVAVWKRVWGPIELKEYVPLPKPPPGWIHHHK
;
A
#
# COMPACT_ATOMS: atom_id res chain seq x y z
N MET A 1 -25.71 -32.49 9.78
CA MET A 1 -25.18 -31.41 10.65
C MET A 1 -23.65 -31.35 10.76
N LYS A 2 -22.90 -32.47 10.64
CA LYS A 2 -21.42 -32.48 10.76
C LYS A 2 -20.67 -31.69 9.68
N ILE A 3 -21.16 -31.71 8.43
CA ILE A 3 -20.54 -31.01 7.28
C ILE A 3 -20.65 -29.47 7.37
N GLN A 4 -21.72 -28.95 7.98
CA GLN A 4 -21.90 -27.50 8.18
C GLN A 4 -20.87 -26.94 9.17
N ILE A 5 -20.52 -27.72 10.20
CA ILE A 5 -19.51 -27.35 11.21
C ILE A 5 -18.11 -27.33 10.58
N LEU A 6 -17.78 -28.30 9.72
CA LEU A 6 -16.50 -28.32 9.00
C LEU A 6 -16.35 -27.13 8.04
N PHE A 7 -17.44 -26.72 7.39
CA PHE A 7 -17.44 -25.54 6.51
C PHE A 7 -17.23 -24.23 7.30
N LEU A 8 -17.78 -24.15 8.51
CA LEU A 8 -17.58 -23.01 9.42
C LEU A 8 -16.13 -22.90 9.88
N TRP A 9 -15.47 -24.02 10.19
CA TRP A 9 -14.04 -24.05 10.52
C TRP A 9 -13.15 -23.68 9.33
N PHE A 10 -13.51 -24.13 8.12
CA PHE A 10 -12.78 -23.76 6.90
C PHE A 10 -12.87 -22.25 6.60
N LEU A 11 -14.04 -21.65 6.81
CA LEU A 11 -14.24 -20.20 6.66
C LEU A 11 -13.43 -19.40 7.70
N LEU A 12 -13.36 -19.86 8.95
CA LEU A 12 -12.56 -19.21 9.99
C LEU A 12 -11.05 -19.32 9.73
N ALA A 13 -10.58 -20.44 9.16
CA ALA A 13 -9.17 -20.63 8.81
C ALA A 13 -8.70 -19.73 7.65
N PHE A 14 -9.62 -19.30 6.77
CA PHE A 14 -9.29 -18.44 5.62
C PHE A 14 -9.36 -16.93 5.92
N ILE A 15 -9.88 -16.51 7.08
CA ILE A 15 -9.98 -15.09 7.47
C ILE A 15 -8.68 -14.56 8.09
N GLY A 16 -7.68 -15.42 8.32
CA GLY A 16 -6.33 -15.03 8.75
C GLY A 16 -5.51 -14.37 7.64
N ILE A 17 -5.96 -13.22 7.14
CA ILE A 17 -5.19 -12.37 6.24
C ILE A 17 -4.03 -11.76 7.04
N SER A 18 -2.82 -11.93 6.51
CA SER A 18 -1.57 -11.41 7.05
C SER A 18 -1.64 -9.89 7.26
N SER A 19 -1.59 -9.45 8.52
CA SER A 19 -1.30 -8.06 8.84
C SER A 19 0.21 -7.86 8.80
N GLU A 20 0.77 -7.49 7.64
CA GLU A 20 2.13 -6.95 7.59
C GLU A 20 2.12 -5.60 8.32
N ALA A 21 2.72 -5.55 9.52
CA ALA A 21 2.89 -4.32 10.26
C ALA A 21 3.84 -3.40 9.48
N VAL A 22 3.32 -2.29 8.96
CA VAL A 22 4.12 -1.25 8.31
C VAL A 22 4.90 -0.50 9.39
N SER A 23 6.18 -0.84 9.58
CA SER A 23 7.07 -0.06 10.43
C SER A 23 7.36 1.30 9.77
N ASN A 24 7.03 2.39 10.45
CA ASN A 24 7.29 3.76 9.95
C ASN A 24 8.74 4.24 10.24
N VAL A 25 9.67 3.32 10.48
CA VAL A 25 11.05 3.66 10.84
C VAL A 25 11.90 3.72 9.58
N VAL A 26 12.26 4.93 9.17
CA VAL A 26 13.18 5.17 8.05
C VAL A 26 14.62 5.06 8.58
N HIS A 27 15.31 3.96 8.29
CA HIS A 27 16.74 3.82 8.57
C HIS A 27 17.55 4.53 7.48
N ILE A 28 17.87 5.80 7.71
CA ILE A 28 18.79 6.55 6.84
C ILE A 28 20.19 5.96 7.05
N HIS A 29 20.71 5.27 6.03
CA HIS A 29 22.13 4.92 6.01
C HIS A 29 22.92 6.21 5.85
N ALA A 30 23.73 6.56 6.85
CA ALA A 30 24.52 7.80 6.94
C ALA A 30 25.58 7.99 5.84
N ARG A 31 25.56 7.19 4.77
CA ARG A 31 26.51 7.27 3.66
C ARG A 31 26.25 8.42 2.69
N GLU A 32 25.08 9.06 2.74
CA GLU A 32 24.74 10.19 1.85
C GLU A 32 24.21 11.38 2.66
N PRO A 33 25.11 12.17 3.28
CA PRO A 33 24.75 13.34 4.09
C PRO A 33 24.03 14.45 3.31
N TRP A 34 23.97 14.37 1.97
CA TRP A 34 23.28 15.31 1.10
C TRP A 34 21.84 14.90 0.74
N ARG A 35 21.33 13.74 1.17
CA ARG A 35 19.93 13.37 0.91
C ARG A 35 19.01 14.13 1.87
N GLU A 36 18.52 15.27 1.42
CA GLU A 36 17.55 16.14 2.12
C GLU A 36 16.13 15.54 2.22
N GLY A 37 15.91 14.28 1.84
CA GLY A 37 14.57 13.66 1.80
C GLY A 37 14.57 12.18 1.42
N PHE A 38 13.40 11.56 1.53
CA PHE A 38 13.17 10.15 1.19
C PHE A 38 11.97 9.98 0.25
N TRP A 39 12.03 8.97 -0.62
CA TRP A 39 10.89 8.58 -1.44
C TRP A 39 9.95 7.69 -0.62
N ARG A 40 8.71 8.13 -0.46
CA ARG A 40 7.66 7.37 0.21
C ARG A 40 6.68 6.80 -0.81
N LYS A 41 6.33 5.52 -0.66
CA LYS A 41 5.19 4.93 -1.36
C LYS A 41 3.91 5.26 -0.61
N LYS A 42 2.92 5.80 -1.31
CA LYS A 42 1.59 6.13 -0.77
C LYS A 42 0.54 5.45 -1.63
N ILE A 43 -0.32 4.66 -1.01
CA ILE A 43 -1.46 4.05 -1.69
C ILE A 43 -2.64 5.00 -1.58
N ILE A 44 -3.17 5.44 -2.72
CA ILE A 44 -4.37 6.27 -2.79
C ILE A 44 -5.43 5.54 -3.61
N TRP A 45 -6.69 5.70 -3.20
CA TRP A 45 -7.83 5.18 -3.93
C TRP A 45 -8.34 6.26 -4.89
N LYS A 46 -8.37 5.96 -6.19
CA LYS A 46 -8.88 6.86 -7.21
C LYS A 46 -9.80 6.12 -8.18
N PRO A 47 -10.83 6.80 -8.72
CA PRO A 47 -11.65 6.21 -9.77
C PRO A 47 -10.83 6.06 -11.05
N ARG A 48 -10.90 4.88 -11.67
CA ARG A 48 -10.31 4.59 -12.98
C ARG A 48 -11.31 3.87 -13.89
N TRP A 49 -11.19 4.09 -15.18
CA TRP A 49 -11.94 3.34 -16.18
C TRP A 49 -11.20 2.05 -16.51
N VAL A 50 -11.89 0.91 -16.39
CA VAL A 50 -11.34 -0.41 -16.73
C VAL A 50 -12.17 -1.00 -17.86
N LYS A 51 -11.47 -1.49 -18.89
CA LYS A 51 -12.07 -2.24 -19.97
C LYS A 51 -12.31 -3.67 -19.51
N THR A 52 -13.57 -4.09 -19.54
CA THR A 52 -13.98 -5.45 -19.18
C THR A 52 -14.66 -6.10 -20.36
N TRP A 53 -14.43 -7.39 -20.56
CA TRP A 53 -15.13 -8.18 -21.57
C TRP A 53 -16.32 -8.85 -20.90
N GLN A 54 -17.52 -8.58 -21.43
CA GLN A 54 -18.75 -9.17 -20.93
C GLN A 54 -19.25 -10.17 -21.96
N THR A 55 -19.42 -11.42 -21.57
CA THR A 55 -20.00 -12.46 -22.42
C THR A 55 -21.50 -12.24 -22.49
N ARG A 56 -21.98 -11.80 -23.65
CA ARG A 56 -23.42 -11.78 -23.98
C ARG A 56 -23.65 -12.82 -25.07
N LYS A 57 -24.32 -12.45 -26.18
CA LYS A 57 -24.37 -13.29 -27.39
C LYS A 57 -23.05 -13.28 -28.18
N VAL A 58 -22.28 -12.21 -28.04
CA VAL A 58 -20.91 -12.01 -28.55
C VAL A 58 -20.14 -11.28 -27.45
N TYR A 59 -18.81 -11.39 -27.41
CA TYR A 59 -17.97 -10.66 -26.45
C TYR A 59 -17.99 -9.16 -26.74
N VAL A 60 -18.50 -8.37 -25.78
CA VAL A 60 -18.56 -6.90 -25.90
C VAL A 60 -17.63 -6.28 -24.88
N ALA A 61 -16.80 -5.34 -25.35
CA ALA A 61 -15.98 -4.51 -24.47
C ALA A 61 -16.86 -3.44 -23.80
N VAL A 62 -16.90 -3.47 -22.47
CA VAL A 62 -17.63 -2.49 -21.65
C VAL A 62 -16.65 -1.77 -20.74
N TRP A 63 -16.73 -0.45 -20.74
CA TRP A 63 -15.99 0.41 -19.82
C TRP A 63 -16.78 0.55 -18.52
N LYS A 64 -16.15 0.19 -17.40
CA LYS A 64 -16.72 0.37 -16.07
C LYS A 64 -15.83 1.29 -15.25
N ARG A 65 -16.45 2.19 -14.49
CA ARG A 65 -15.76 3.06 -13.53
C ARG A 65 -15.59 2.28 -12.23
N VAL A 66 -14.34 2.01 -11.87
CA VAL A 66 -13.98 1.19 -10.70
C VAL A 66 -13.01 1.99 -9.83
N TRP A 67 -13.17 1.89 -8.51
CA TRP A 67 -12.19 2.43 -7.55
C TRP A 67 -11.10 1.39 -7.34
N GLY A 68 -9.84 1.80 -7.47
CA GLY A 68 -8.71 0.90 -7.24
C GLY A 68 -7.54 1.60 -6.54
N PRO A 69 -6.66 0.82 -5.90
CA PRO A 69 -5.44 1.34 -5.29
C PRO A 69 -4.46 1.76 -6.39
N ILE A 70 -3.83 2.92 -6.20
CA ILE A 70 -2.73 3.41 -7.04
C ILE A 70 -1.56 3.72 -6.12
N GLU A 71 -0.39 3.18 -6.45
CA GLU A 71 0.87 3.51 -5.78
C GLU A 71 1.42 4.82 -6.34
N LEU A 72 1.46 5.85 -5.49
CA LEU A 72 2.15 7.11 -5.76
C LEU A 72 3.51 7.09 -5.04
N LYS A 73 4.58 7.47 -5.74
CA LYS A 73 5.86 7.79 -5.12
C LYS A 73 5.92 9.29 -4.85
N GLU A 74 5.92 9.66 -3.58
CA GLU A 74 5.99 11.05 -3.13
C GLU A 74 7.38 11.29 -2.51
N TYR A 75 8.06 12.34 -2.93
CA TYR A 75 9.31 12.75 -2.29
C TYR A 75 8.98 13.57 -1.05
N VAL A 76 9.46 13.12 0.11
CA VAL A 76 9.23 13.78 1.41
C VAL A 76 10.56 14.35 1.89
N PRO A 77 10.69 15.69 2.03
CA PRO A 77 11.90 16.29 2.58
C PRO A 77 12.04 15.95 4.07
N LEU A 78 13.27 15.88 4.54
CA LEU A 78 13.58 15.69 5.95
C LEU A 78 13.11 16.92 6.74
N PRO A 79 12.53 16.71 7.94
CA PRO A 79 12.23 17.83 8.81
C PRO A 79 13.53 18.54 9.20
N LYS A 80 13.48 19.88 9.26
CA LYS A 80 14.61 20.66 9.80
C LYS A 80 14.87 20.20 11.24
N PRO A 81 16.14 20.07 11.65
CA PRO A 81 16.46 19.72 13.02
C PRO A 81 15.86 20.76 13.97
N PRO A 82 15.43 20.35 15.18
CA PRO A 82 14.93 21.29 16.18
C PRO A 82 15.98 22.36 16.53
N PRO A 83 15.54 23.59 16.90
CA PRO A 83 16.46 24.59 17.42
C PRO A 83 17.19 24.04 18.66
N GLY A 84 18.53 24.00 18.62
CA GLY A 84 19.37 23.46 19.70
C GLY A 84 19.91 22.04 19.47
N TRP A 85 19.69 21.45 18.29
CA TRP A 85 20.28 20.14 17.95
C TRP A 85 21.80 20.24 17.76
N ILE A 86 22.57 19.69 18.70
CA ILE A 86 24.04 19.68 18.65
C ILE A 86 24.49 18.50 17.78
N HIS A 87 25.14 18.79 16.64
CA HIS A 87 25.80 17.77 15.83
C HIS A 87 27.04 17.26 16.56
N HIS A 88 26.95 16.10 17.22
CA HIS A 88 28.13 15.38 17.68
C HIS A 88 28.83 14.76 16.47
N HIS A 89 29.76 15.50 15.86
CA HIS A 89 30.76 14.90 14.98
C HIS A 89 31.74 14.11 15.84
N LYS A 90 31.82 12.80 15.59
CA LYS A 90 32.89 11.92 16.09
C LYS A 90 33.81 11.58 14.94
#